data_AF-A0A084IHA8-F1
#
_entry.id   AF-A0A084IHA8-F1
#
_cell.length_a   1.000
_cell.length_b   1.000
_cell.length_c   1.000
_cell.angle_alpha   90.00
_cell.angle_beta   90.00
_cell.angle_gamma   90.00
#
_symmetry.space_group_name_H-M   'P 1'
#
loop_
_entity.id
_entity.type
_entity.pdbx_description
1 polymer ?
#
loop_
_entity_poly.entity_id
_entity_poly.type
_entity_poly.pdbx_seq_one_letter_code
_entity_poly.pdbx_strand_id
1 'polypeptide(L)' 'MGEPMMVRYICELAGDETIVEASCAEDAAEAAVKAHAAEHGAGTYTVTVSEATDYDLPLIAGDDYTITVD' A
#
# COMPACT_ATOMS: atom_id res chain seq x y z
N MET A 1 2.90 24.61 11.36
CA MET A 1 3.35 23.57 10.41
C MET A 1 2.32 22.47 10.52
N GLY A 2 1.48 22.29 9.49
CA GLY A 2 0.55 21.16 9.50
C GLY A 2 1.36 19.89 9.35
N GLU A 3 1.23 18.97 10.30
CA GLU A 3 1.74 17.61 10.13
C GLU A 3 1.11 17.04 8.83
N PRO A 4 1.87 16.35 7.97
CA PRO A 4 1.27 15.68 6.83
C PRO A 4 0.21 14.72 7.39
N MET A 5 -1.06 14.90 7.00
CA MET A 5 -2.12 13.99 7.43
C MET A 5 -1.81 12.62 6.83
N MET A 6 -1.29 11.72 7.65
CA MET A 6 -1.11 10.32 7.26
C MET A 6 -2.48 9.65 7.26
N VAL A 7 -2.77 8.95 6.18
CA VAL A 7 -3.98 8.17 5.97
C VAL A 7 -3.59 6.70 6.03
N ARG A 8 -4.47 5.87 6.59
CA ARG A 8 -4.27 4.43 6.65
C ARG A 8 -4.78 3.83 5.34
N TYR A 9 -3.94 3.04 4.69
CA TYR A 9 -4.25 2.37 3.42
C TYR A 9 -4.10 0.86 3.59
N ILE A 10 -5.05 0.10 3.07
CA ILE A 10 -4.98 -1.36 2.95
C ILE A 10 -4.33 -1.66 1.60
N CYS A 11 -3.16 -2.26 1.64
CA CYS A 11 -2.40 -2.69 0.49
C CYS A 11 -2.51 -4.21 0.38
N GLU A 12 -3.16 -4.70 -0.67
CA GLU A 12 -3.26 -6.12 -0.99
C GLU A 12 -2.22 -6.47 -2.05
N LEU A 13 -1.26 -7.33 -1.71
CA LEU A 13 -0.19 -7.75 -2.61
C LEU A 13 -0.03 -9.27 -2.57
N ALA A 14 -0.12 -9.93 -3.73
CA ALA A 14 0.03 -11.38 -3.86
C ALA A 14 -0.88 -12.21 -2.92
N GLY A 15 -2.04 -11.66 -2.53
CA GLY A 15 -2.99 -12.27 -1.61
C GLY A 15 -2.68 -12.03 -0.13
N ASP A 16 -1.70 -11.19 0.20
CA ASP A 16 -1.43 -10.70 1.55
C ASP A 16 -1.97 -9.27 1.70
N GLU A 17 -2.65 -9.00 2.81
CA GLU A 17 -3.22 -7.68 3.12
C GLU A 17 -2.40 -7.03 4.24
N THR A 18 -1.84 -5.85 3.95
CA THR A 18 -1.07 -5.06 4.92
C THR A 18 -1.63 -3.65 5.05
N ILE A 19 -1.60 -3.09 6.25
CA ILE A 19 -2.06 -1.73 6.51
C ILE A 19 -0.84 -0.82 6.61
N VAL A 20 -0.79 0.17 5.73
CA VAL A 20 0.31 1.14 5.63
C VAL A 20 -0.22 2.54 5.92
N GLU A 21 0.47 3.27 6.78
CA GLU A 21 0.22 4.69 7.01
C GLU A 21 1.07 5.52 6.06
N ALA A 22 0.42 6.25 5.17
CA ALA A 22 1.10 7.03 4.13
C ALA A 22 0.39 8.35 3.88
N SER A 23 1.09 9.27 3.22
CA SER A 23 0.49 10.57 2.85
C SER A 23 -0.49 10.45 1.68
N CYS A 24 -0.28 9.43 0.83
CA CYS A 24 -1.05 9.13 -0.37
C CYS A 24 -1.00 7.61 -0.66
N ALA A 25 -1.93 7.12 -1.49
CA ALA A 25 -1.99 5.71 -1.89
C ALA A 25 -0.73 5.22 -2.63
N GLU A 26 -0.09 6.08 -3.44
CA GLU A 26 1.16 5.75 -4.16
C GLU A 26 2.32 5.43 -3.19
N ASP A 27 2.44 6.20 -2.11
CA ASP A 27 3.49 6.02 -1.11
C ASP A 27 3.22 4.75 -0.26
N ALA A 28 1.95 4.46 0.02
CA ALA A 28 1.54 3.20 0.63
C ALA A 28 1.87 1.99 -0.26
N ALA A 29 1.57 2.09 -1.56
CA ALA A 29 1.89 1.07 -2.55
C ALA A 29 3.39 0.78 -2.60
N GLU A 30 4.22 1.82 -2.69
CA GLU A 30 5.69 1.69 -2.72
C GLU A 30 6.22 1.04 -1.44
N ALA A 31 5.72 1.46 -0.27
CA ALA A 31 6.14 0.90 1.00
C ALA A 31 5.76 -0.60 1.12
N ALA A 32 4.53 -0.96 0.75
CA ALA A 32 4.07 -2.35 0.76
C ALA A 32 4.89 -3.23 -0.19
N VAL A 33 5.12 -2.76 -1.42
CA VAL A 33 5.89 -3.50 -2.43
C VAL A 33 7.35 -3.64 -2.01
N LYS A 34 7.99 -2.58 -1.46
CA LYS A 34 9.37 -2.67 -0.97
C LYS A 34 9.51 -3.66 0.18
N ALA A 35 8.54 -3.70 1.10
CA ALA A 35 8.55 -4.67 2.19
C ALA A 35 8.45 -6.10 1.67
N HIS A 36 7.53 -6.36 0.73
CA HIS A 36 7.39 -7.68 0.12
C HIS A 36 8.61 -8.07 -0.72
N ALA A 37 9.16 -7.15 -1.50
CA ALA A 37 10.37 -7.39 -2.30
C ALA A 37 11.59 -7.67 -1.42
N ALA A 38 11.66 -7.12 -0.20
CA ALA A 38 12.72 -7.43 0.75
C ALA A 38 12.70 -8.90 1.21
N GLU A 39 11.52 -9.54 1.25
CA GLU A 39 11.37 -10.94 1.64
C GLU A 39 11.36 -11.91 0.45
N HIS A 40 10.81 -11.51 -0.70
CA HIS A 40 10.60 -12.36 -1.87
C HIS A 40 11.59 -12.12 -3.02
N GLY A 41 12.33 -11.01 -3.01
CA GLY A 41 13.28 -10.60 -4.04
C GLY A 41 12.82 -9.40 -4.87
N ALA A 42 13.72 -8.87 -5.69
CA ALA A 42 13.40 -7.79 -6.63
C ALA A 42 12.49 -8.31 -7.77
N GLY A 43 11.62 -7.44 -8.30
CA GLY A 43 10.61 -7.84 -9.27
C GLY A 43 9.57 -6.77 -9.57
N THR A 44 8.63 -7.10 -10.45
CA THR A 44 7.45 -6.27 -10.70
C THR A 44 6.27 -6.83 -9.93
N TYR A 45 5.64 -5.98 -9.14
CA TYR A 45 4.57 -6.32 -8.20
C TYR A 45 3.36 -5.45 -8.48
N THR A 46 2.17 -6.06 -8.47
CA THR A 46 0.90 -5.34 -8.58
C THR A 46 0.21 -5.36 -7.23
N VAL A 47 0.09 -4.20 -6.59
CA VAL A 47 -0.54 -4.01 -5.29
C VAL A 47 -1.84 -3.24 -5.46
N THR A 48 -2.91 -3.71 -4.82
CA THR A 48 -4.18 -2.99 -4.77
C THR A 48 -4.21 -2.15 -3.51
N VAL A 49 -4.37 -0.83 -3.62
CA VAL A 49 -4.39 0.08 -2.48
C VAL A 49 -5.76 0.69 -2.28
N SER A 50 -6.34 0.46 -1.10
CA SER A 50 -7.64 0.99 -0.69
C SER A 50 -7.48 1.90 0.52
N GLU A 51 -8.20 3.02 0.57
CA GLU A 51 -8.29 3.81 1.81
C GLU A 51 -8.96 2.98 2.91
N ALA A 52 -8.33 2.90 4.08
CA ALA A 52 -8.87 2.20 5.24
C ALA A 52 -9.84 3.12 5.99
N THR A 53 -10.97 2.55 6.40
CA THR A 53 -11.86 3.18 7.37
C THR A 53 -11.26 3.14 8.78
N ASP A 54 -11.89 3.84 9.73
CA ASP A 54 -11.57 3.75 11.16
C ASP A 54 -11.69 2.33 11.74
N TYR A 55 -12.35 1.42 11.00
CA TYR A 55 -12.52 0.01 11.34
C TYR A 55 -11.57 -0.93 10.58
N ASP A 56 -10.52 -0.41 9.95
CA ASP A 56 -9.56 -1.18 9.14
C ASP A 56 -10.22 -1.97 7.98
N LEU A 57 -11.37 -1.48 7.51
CA LEU A 57 -12.08 -2.01 6.34
C LEU A 57 -11.86 -1.12 5.11
N PRO A 58 -11.78 -1.67 3.88
CA PRO A 58 -11.64 -0.87 2.67
C PRO A 58 -12.87 0.03 2.47
N LEU A 59 -12.64 1.34 2.36
CA LEU A 59 -13.68 2.35 2.18
C LEU A 59 -14.29 2.29 0.76
N ILE A 60 -13.45 2.00 -0.23
CA ILE A 60 -13.78 1.91 -1.67
C ILE A 60 -13.04 0.73 -2.30
N ALA A 61 -13.43 0.33 -3.52
CA ALA A 61 -12.59 -0.54 -4.34
C ALA A 61 -11.25 0.18 -4.58
N GLY A 62 -10.15 -0.42 -4.13
CA GLY A 62 -8.82 0.15 -4.25
C GLY A 62 -8.35 0.31 -5.69
N ASP A 63 -7.32 1.12 -5.87
CA ASP A 63 -6.65 1.33 -7.15
C ASP A 63 -5.44 0.38 -7.26
N ASP A 64 -5.21 -0.19 -8.43
CA ASP A 64 -4.09 -1.08 -8.69
C ASP A 64 -2.83 -0.31 -9.11
N TYR A 65 -1.75 -0.50 -8.35
CA TYR A 65 -0.44 0.10 -8.60
C TYR A 65 0.53 -1.00 -9.03
N THR A 66 1.15 -0.83 -10.19
CA THR A 66 2.23 -1.70 -10.65
C THR A 66 3.57 -1.02 -10.37
N ILE A 67 4.37 -1.63 -9.49
CA ILE A 67 5.65 -1.09 -9.03
C ILE A 67 6.75 -2.09 -9.36
N THR A 68 7.83 -1.59 -9.95
CA THR A 68 9.05 -2.37 -10.22
C THR A 68 10.12 -2.01 -9.20
N VAL A 69 10.61 -3.03 -8.49
CA VAL A 69 11.76 -2.94 -7.57
C VAL A 69 12.94 -3.62 -8.25
N ASP A 70 14.07 -2.91 -8.34
CA ASP A 70 15.37 -3.37 -8.85
C ASP A 70 16.40 -3.46 -7.71
#